data_AF-A0A9E2I4M1-F1
#
_entry.id   AF-A0A9E2I4M1-F1
#
_cell.length_a   1.000
_cell.length_b   1.000
_cell.length_c   1.000
_cell.angle_alpha   90.00
_cell.angle_beta   90.00
_cell.angle_gamma   90.00
#
_symmetry.space_group_name_H-M   'P 1'
#
loop_
_entity.id
_entity.type
_entity.pdbx_description
1 polymer ?
#
loop_
_entity_poly.entity_id
_entity_poly.type
_entity_poly.pdbx_seq_one_letter_code
_entity_poly.pdbx_strand_id
1 'polypeptide(L)'
;MATEQVLLTDHDVTENQVVIEATRGWASLQLHALWQYRELLYFLVWRDLKVRYKQTALGVAWVILQPVVSMVIFSVLFGSLLKVPSGEVPYPIFAYAALLPWNYFAGSLIRSSTSVVNSANLITKVYFPRLVIPISGVLSGLVDFAIAFVVLAGMMLYYGIAPTAAVVWLPAFFLLAMVTALGFGLWLSALNVRYRDVNYLIPFLVQIWMYVTPVIYGSTLIPERFRWLLAINPMTGVVEGFRWALLEKEIARRINHHPSNVARYTNDDERIGQLREEGKSAEMISFITGLSQSVVLEYIQIRQEMQPQTGKEA
;
A
#
# COMPACT_ATOMS: atom_id res chain seq x y z
N MET A 1 -64.08 13.90 58.10
CA MET A 1 -62.81 13.62 58.80
C MET A 1 -61.92 12.92 57.78
N ALA A 2 -61.29 13.70 56.90
CA ALA A 2 -59.89 14.13 57.02
C ALA A 2 -58.94 12.99 56.61
N THR A 3 -58.81 12.87 55.30
CA THR A 3 -57.86 12.06 54.54
C THR A 3 -56.43 12.44 54.91
N GLU A 4 -55.63 11.46 55.29
CA GLU A 4 -54.19 11.59 55.55
C GLU A 4 -53.48 12.28 54.39
N GLN A 5 -52.89 13.44 54.68
CA GLN A 5 -51.85 14.05 53.87
C GLN A 5 -50.55 13.28 54.11
N VAL A 6 -50.26 12.32 53.24
CA VAL A 6 -48.91 11.77 53.12
C VAL A 6 -48.06 12.80 52.37
N LEU A 7 -47.28 13.53 53.17
CA LEU A 7 -46.21 14.43 52.77
C LEU A 7 -45.10 13.59 52.11
N LEU A 8 -45.15 13.43 50.79
CA LEU A 8 -44.01 12.92 50.02
C LEU A 8 -43.08 14.08 49.74
N THR A 9 -42.01 14.12 50.55
CA THR A 9 -40.84 14.97 50.39
C THR A 9 -40.31 14.83 48.97
N ASP A 10 -40.26 15.96 48.26
CA ASP A 10 -39.66 16.10 46.94
C ASP A 10 -38.15 15.85 47.10
N HIS A 11 -37.75 14.58 46.95
CA HIS A 11 -36.35 14.23 46.82
C HIS A 11 -35.92 14.69 45.44
N ASP A 12 -35.29 15.86 45.43
CA ASP A 12 -34.54 16.44 44.31
C ASP A 12 -33.37 15.50 43.96
N VAL A 13 -33.71 14.39 43.29
CA VAL A 13 -32.75 13.52 42.64
C VAL A 13 -32.33 14.30 41.41
N THR A 14 -31.15 14.93 41.47
CA THR A 14 -30.42 15.34 40.28
C THR A 14 -30.09 14.08 39.48
N GLU A 15 -31.07 13.57 38.73
CA GLU A 15 -30.89 12.54 37.73
C GLU A 15 -29.92 13.13 36.72
N ASN A 16 -28.71 12.58 36.71
CA ASN A 16 -27.76 12.81 35.63
C ASN A 16 -28.36 12.13 34.39
N GLN A 17 -29.28 12.80 33.72
CA GLN A 17 -30.01 12.27 32.58
C GLN A 17 -29.04 12.08 31.41
N VAL A 18 -28.67 10.83 31.15
CA VAL A 18 -27.91 10.45 29.97
C VAL A 18 -28.88 10.40 28.79
N VAL A 19 -28.99 11.51 28.07
CA VAL A 19 -29.81 11.62 26.87
C VAL A 19 -29.15 10.82 25.73
N ILE A 20 -29.76 9.69 25.35
CA ILE A 20 -29.31 8.86 24.22
C ILE A 20 -29.97 9.37 22.94
N GLU A 21 -29.36 10.36 22.30
CA GLU A 21 -29.78 10.87 20.98
C GLU A 21 -29.11 10.10 19.82
N ALA A 22 -29.88 9.88 18.75
CA ALA A 22 -29.36 9.29 17.52
C ALA A 22 -28.39 10.26 16.84
N THR A 23 -27.08 10.03 17.00
CA THR A 23 -26.03 10.87 16.39
C THR A 23 -26.10 10.81 14.86
N ARG A 24 -26.32 11.95 14.19
CA ARG A 24 -26.29 12.06 12.71
C ARG A 24 -24.95 12.64 12.22
N GLY A 25 -24.49 12.19 11.04
CA GLY A 25 -23.32 12.76 10.35
C GLY A 25 -21.96 12.24 10.81
N TRP A 26 -20.89 13.03 10.60
CA TRP A 26 -19.50 12.68 10.95
C TRP A 26 -19.26 12.64 12.47
N ALA A 27 -20.15 13.24 13.26
CA ALA A 27 -20.21 13.11 14.71
C ALA A 27 -20.49 11.66 15.17
N SER A 28 -20.99 10.78 14.29
CA SER A 28 -21.17 9.35 14.57
C SER A 28 -19.86 8.58 14.77
N LEU A 29 -18.73 9.10 14.30
CA LEU A 29 -17.43 8.45 14.52
C LEU A 29 -16.99 8.50 15.98
N GLN A 30 -17.59 9.38 16.80
CA GLN A 30 -17.32 9.53 18.25
C GLN A 30 -15.82 9.39 18.59
N LEU A 31 -14.94 10.06 17.83
CA LEU A 31 -13.49 9.93 17.98
C LEU A 31 -13.02 10.27 19.41
N HIS A 32 -13.72 11.20 20.07
CA HIS A 32 -13.51 11.51 21.47
C HIS A 32 -13.82 10.32 22.39
N ALA A 33 -14.94 9.62 22.17
CA ALA A 33 -15.24 8.39 22.89
C ALA A 33 -14.16 7.34 22.60
N LEU A 34 -13.71 7.20 21.36
CA LEU A 34 -12.64 6.26 21.00
C LEU A 34 -11.36 6.45 21.85
N TRP A 35 -11.00 7.71 22.14
CA TRP A 35 -9.86 8.05 22.99
C TRP A 35 -10.08 7.68 24.48
N GLN A 36 -11.32 7.78 24.97
CA GLN A 36 -11.68 7.32 26.31
C GLN A 36 -11.52 5.80 26.45
N TYR A 37 -11.81 5.04 25.39
CA TYR A 37 -11.66 3.58 25.33
C TYR A 37 -10.29 3.10 24.81
N ARG A 38 -9.24 3.94 24.84
CA ARG A 38 -7.89 3.58 24.36
C ARG A 38 -7.29 2.36 25.09
N GLU A 39 -7.64 2.19 26.37
CA GLU A 39 -7.19 1.05 27.17
C GLU A 39 -7.82 -0.25 26.64
N LEU A 40 -9.13 -0.23 26.39
CA LEU A 40 -9.83 -1.36 25.75
C LEU A 40 -9.24 -1.66 24.36
N LEU A 41 -8.98 -0.62 23.55
CA LEU A 41 -8.34 -0.78 22.24
C LEU A 41 -6.98 -1.47 22.36
N TYR A 42 -6.14 -1.01 23.29
CA TYR A 42 -4.85 -1.63 23.57
C TYR A 42 -5.00 -3.10 23.99
N PHE A 43 -5.93 -3.41 24.90
CA PHE A 43 -6.20 -4.79 25.33
C PHE A 43 -6.66 -5.68 24.18
N LEU A 44 -7.49 -5.18 23.28
CA LEU A 44 -7.95 -5.92 22.10
C LEU A 44 -6.81 -6.20 21.14
N VAL A 45 -6.00 -5.19 20.83
CA VAL A 45 -4.80 -5.35 19.98
C VAL A 45 -3.85 -6.36 20.60
N TRP A 46 -3.58 -6.22 21.90
CA TRP A 46 -2.69 -7.12 22.64
C TRP A 46 -3.21 -8.57 22.65
N ARG A 47 -4.50 -8.76 22.89
CA ARG A 47 -5.16 -10.06 22.84
C ARG A 47 -5.01 -10.68 21.46
N ASP A 48 -5.32 -9.95 20.40
CA ASP A 48 -5.28 -10.47 19.03
C ASP A 48 -3.86 -10.89 18.62
N LEU A 49 -2.84 -10.12 19.03
CA LEU A 49 -1.42 -10.48 18.87
C LEU A 49 -1.07 -11.75 19.66
N LYS A 50 -1.45 -11.78 20.95
CA LYS A 50 -1.14 -12.90 21.85
C LYS A 50 -1.76 -14.21 21.35
N VAL A 51 -3.02 -14.19 20.91
CA VAL A 51 -3.70 -15.37 20.36
C VAL A 51 -2.94 -15.89 19.14
N ARG A 52 -2.55 -14.99 18.23
CA ARG A 52 -1.86 -15.36 16.98
C ARG A 52 -0.48 -15.97 17.21
N TYR A 53 0.33 -15.37 18.08
CA TYR A 53 1.71 -15.82 18.28
C TYR A 53 1.85 -16.93 19.33
N LYS A 54 0.89 -17.11 20.25
CA LYS A 54 0.96 -18.17 21.27
C LYS A 54 0.46 -19.53 20.81
N GLN A 55 -0.47 -19.59 19.84
CA GLN A 55 -1.14 -20.84 19.45
C GLN A 55 -0.55 -21.51 18.21
N THR A 56 0.60 -21.05 17.70
CA THR A 56 1.21 -21.58 16.47
C THR A 56 2.59 -22.15 16.75
N ALA A 57 2.88 -23.35 16.20
CA ALA A 57 4.19 -24.00 16.35
C ALA A 57 5.35 -23.16 15.79
N LEU A 58 5.06 -22.33 14.78
CA LEU A 58 6.02 -21.45 14.11
C LEU A 58 5.96 -19.98 14.58
N GLY A 59 4.94 -19.59 15.37
CA GLY A 59 4.86 -18.27 16.00
C GLY A 59 5.14 -17.09 15.06
N VAL A 60 6.08 -16.24 15.47
CA VAL A 60 6.57 -15.07 14.73
C VAL A 60 7.23 -15.45 13.40
N ALA A 61 7.86 -16.63 13.29
CA ALA A 61 8.53 -17.06 12.07
C ALA A 61 7.55 -17.14 10.89
N TRP A 62 6.26 -17.44 11.14
CA TRP A 62 5.23 -17.49 10.10
C TRP A 62 5.03 -16.15 9.39
N VAL A 63 5.08 -15.04 10.15
CA VAL A 63 4.92 -13.68 9.61
C VAL A 63 6.04 -13.32 8.64
N ILE A 64 7.24 -13.86 8.85
CA ILE A 64 8.40 -13.66 7.96
C ILE A 64 8.36 -14.64 6.80
N LEU A 65 8.00 -15.90 7.09
CA LEU A 65 8.02 -17.00 6.11
C LEU A 65 7.10 -16.69 4.94
N GLN A 66 5.87 -16.25 5.18
CA GLN A 66 4.90 -16.00 4.11
C GLN A 66 5.40 -14.96 3.09
N PRO A 67 5.77 -13.72 3.48
CA PRO A 67 6.30 -12.72 2.54
C PRO A 67 7.57 -13.17 1.81
N VAL A 68 8.48 -13.87 2.51
CA VAL A 68 9.73 -14.36 1.90
C VAL A 68 9.45 -15.44 0.86
N VAL A 69 8.58 -16.39 1.17
CA VAL A 69 8.16 -17.43 0.19
C VAL A 69 7.46 -16.80 -1.00
N SER A 70 6.54 -15.86 -0.78
CA SER A 70 5.87 -15.13 -1.87
C SER A 70 6.87 -14.36 -2.74
N MET A 71 7.87 -13.71 -2.13
CA MET A 71 8.95 -13.04 -2.85
C MET A 71 9.77 -14.02 -3.69
N VAL A 72 10.16 -15.18 -3.14
CA VAL A 72 10.90 -16.21 -3.89
C VAL A 72 10.07 -16.68 -5.09
N ILE A 73 8.80 -17.02 -4.88
CA ILE A 73 7.88 -17.45 -5.95
C ILE A 73 7.79 -16.38 -7.04
N PHE A 74 7.56 -15.13 -6.68
CA PHE A 74 7.48 -14.03 -7.65
C PHE A 74 8.81 -13.79 -8.34
N SER A 75 9.94 -13.95 -7.65
CA SER A 75 11.26 -13.78 -8.25
C SER A 75 11.58 -14.86 -9.29
N VAL A 76 11.21 -16.11 -9.01
CA VAL A 76 11.38 -17.21 -9.95
C VAL A 76 10.44 -17.03 -11.15
N LEU A 77 9.16 -16.73 -10.92
CA LEU A 77 8.16 -16.61 -11.99
C LEU A 77 8.37 -15.35 -12.86
N PHE A 78 8.62 -14.20 -12.27
CA PHE A 78 8.64 -12.93 -13.01
C PHE A 78 10.05 -12.42 -13.28
N GLY A 79 11.00 -12.70 -12.40
CA GLY A 79 12.41 -12.39 -12.60
C GLY A 79 13.08 -13.36 -13.58
N SER A 80 13.00 -14.67 -13.32
CA SER A 80 13.71 -15.67 -14.13
C SER A 80 12.94 -16.10 -15.39
N LEU A 81 11.63 -16.32 -15.30
CA LEU A 81 10.84 -16.89 -16.40
C LEU A 81 10.27 -15.83 -17.35
N LEU A 82 9.75 -14.72 -16.82
CA LEU A 82 9.14 -13.65 -17.63
C LEU A 82 10.07 -12.46 -17.92
N LYS A 83 11.27 -12.43 -17.33
CA LYS A 83 12.29 -11.35 -17.49
C LYS A 83 11.68 -9.96 -17.43
N VAL A 84 10.73 -9.75 -16.50
CA VAL A 84 10.04 -8.47 -16.35
C VAL A 84 11.08 -7.39 -16.05
N PRO A 85 11.08 -6.26 -16.79
CA PRO A 85 12.01 -5.18 -16.55
C PRO A 85 11.78 -4.60 -15.15
N SER A 86 12.66 -4.95 -14.22
CA SER A 86 12.68 -4.45 -12.83
C SER A 86 13.61 -3.23 -12.68
N GLY A 87 13.96 -2.61 -13.82
CA GLY A 87 15.07 -1.66 -13.91
C GLY A 87 16.41 -2.37 -13.71
N GLU A 88 17.32 -1.73 -12.98
CA GLU A 88 18.65 -2.28 -12.64
C GLU A 88 18.73 -2.84 -11.20
N VAL A 89 17.58 -3.02 -10.54
CA VAL A 89 17.48 -3.50 -9.16
C VAL A 89 17.17 -5.00 -9.14
N PRO A 90 17.75 -5.80 -8.22
CA PRO A 90 17.39 -7.21 -8.08
C PRO A 90 15.88 -7.40 -7.89
N TYR A 91 15.27 -8.24 -8.73
CA TYR A 91 13.83 -8.48 -8.67
C TYR A 91 13.31 -8.88 -7.27
N PRO A 92 14.03 -9.68 -6.44
CA PRO A 92 13.56 -10.02 -5.10
C PRO A 92 13.25 -8.82 -4.21
N ILE A 93 14.12 -7.80 -4.18
CA ILE A 93 13.87 -6.61 -3.35
C ILE A 93 12.79 -5.71 -3.96
N PHE A 94 12.71 -5.66 -5.30
CA PHE A 94 11.65 -4.96 -6.01
C PHE A 94 10.25 -5.54 -5.74
N ALA A 95 10.16 -6.88 -5.69
CA ALA A 95 8.94 -7.60 -5.33
C ALA A 95 8.62 -7.44 -3.83
N TYR A 96 9.62 -7.59 -2.96
CA TYR A 96 9.42 -7.48 -1.51
C TYR A 96 8.95 -6.08 -1.10
N ALA A 97 9.50 -5.02 -1.68
CA ALA A 97 9.10 -3.64 -1.42
C ALA A 97 7.61 -3.37 -1.74
N ALA A 98 7.05 -4.08 -2.72
CA ALA A 98 5.63 -4.01 -3.07
C ALA A 98 4.76 -4.95 -2.23
N LEU A 99 5.25 -6.16 -1.96
CA LEU A 99 4.57 -7.16 -1.15
C LEU A 99 4.36 -6.70 0.29
N LEU A 100 5.29 -5.93 0.85
CA LEU A 100 5.23 -5.49 2.23
C LEU A 100 3.98 -4.66 2.56
N PRO A 101 3.73 -3.50 1.91
CA PRO A 101 2.51 -2.72 2.17
C PRO A 101 1.25 -3.48 1.74
N TRP A 102 1.33 -4.28 0.68
CA TRP A 102 0.21 -5.11 0.22
C TRP A 102 -0.23 -6.14 1.26
N ASN A 103 0.71 -6.90 1.82
CA ASN A 103 0.43 -7.93 2.83
C ASN A 103 -0.13 -7.31 4.11
N TYR A 104 0.37 -6.14 4.52
CA TYR A 104 -0.22 -5.38 5.61
C TYR A 104 -1.68 -5.02 5.32
N PHE A 105 -1.94 -4.41 4.16
CA PHE A 105 -3.30 -4.03 3.74
C PHE A 105 -4.24 -5.24 3.72
N ALA A 106 -3.86 -6.30 3.01
CA ALA A 106 -4.64 -7.54 2.87
C ALA A 106 -4.97 -8.14 4.24
N GLY A 107 -3.98 -8.30 5.11
CA GLY A 107 -4.17 -8.84 6.45
C GLY A 107 -5.05 -7.94 7.31
N SER A 108 -4.81 -6.62 7.31
CA SER A 108 -5.55 -5.67 8.12
C SER A 108 -7.00 -5.53 7.66
N LEU A 109 -7.25 -5.58 6.35
CA LEU A 109 -8.59 -5.59 5.78
C LEU A 109 -9.38 -6.82 6.21
N ILE A 110 -8.80 -8.02 6.09
CA ILE A 110 -9.44 -9.28 6.50
C ILE A 110 -9.74 -9.27 8.01
N ARG A 111 -8.76 -8.87 8.83
CA ARG A 111 -8.92 -8.79 10.29
C ARG A 111 -9.99 -7.79 10.70
N SER A 112 -9.95 -6.59 10.14
CA SER A 112 -10.96 -5.56 10.38
C SER A 112 -12.35 -6.06 9.98
N SER A 113 -12.47 -6.71 8.83
CA SER A 113 -13.76 -7.19 8.29
C SER A 113 -14.39 -8.32 9.12
N THR A 114 -13.57 -9.16 9.76
CA THR A 114 -14.05 -10.29 10.59
C THR A 114 -14.11 -9.98 12.08
N SER A 115 -13.49 -8.87 12.50
CA SER A 115 -13.31 -8.48 13.91
C SER A 115 -14.60 -8.45 14.74
N VAL A 116 -15.68 -7.88 14.19
CA VAL A 116 -16.97 -7.71 14.88
C VAL A 116 -17.64 -9.06 15.13
N VAL A 117 -17.63 -9.95 14.14
CA VAL A 117 -18.18 -11.31 14.28
C VAL A 117 -17.36 -12.11 15.29
N ASN A 118 -16.03 -12.01 15.22
CA ASN A 118 -15.12 -12.71 16.14
C ASN A 118 -15.21 -12.21 17.58
N SER A 119 -15.59 -10.94 17.78
CA SER A 119 -15.73 -10.33 19.10
C SER A 119 -17.19 -10.26 19.58
N ALA A 120 -18.10 -11.01 18.96
CA ALA A 120 -19.53 -10.98 19.29
C ALA A 120 -19.83 -11.17 20.78
N ASN A 121 -19.15 -12.11 21.44
CA ASN A 121 -19.32 -12.37 22.88
C ASN A 121 -18.95 -11.18 23.78
N LEU A 122 -18.02 -10.34 23.35
CA LEU A 122 -17.62 -9.14 24.09
C LEU A 122 -18.65 -8.02 23.86
N ILE A 123 -19.07 -7.84 22.61
CA ILE A 123 -20.02 -6.81 22.18
C ILE A 123 -21.38 -6.99 22.87
N THR A 124 -21.82 -8.24 23.11
CA THR A 124 -23.10 -8.51 23.77
C THR A 124 -23.07 -8.34 25.29
N LYS A 125 -21.88 -8.29 25.91
CA LYS A 125 -21.73 -8.27 27.37
C LYS A 125 -21.27 -6.93 27.94
N VAL A 126 -20.60 -6.10 27.13
CA VAL A 126 -20.01 -4.83 27.56
C VAL A 126 -20.37 -3.75 26.56
N TYR A 127 -20.82 -2.60 27.06
CA TYR A 127 -21.09 -1.44 26.22
C TYR A 127 -19.80 -0.66 25.92
N PHE A 128 -19.51 -0.43 24.63
CA PHE A 128 -18.42 0.42 24.16
C PHE A 128 -18.65 0.81 22.68
N PRO A 129 -17.95 1.84 22.16
CA PRO A 129 -18.07 2.25 20.76
C PRO A 129 -17.65 1.14 19.80
N ARG A 130 -18.55 0.73 18.90
CA ARG A 130 -18.34 -0.43 18.01
C ARG A 130 -17.15 -0.28 17.06
N LEU A 131 -16.74 0.97 16.76
CA LEU A 131 -15.57 1.28 15.92
C LEU A 131 -14.24 0.79 16.52
N VAL A 132 -14.16 0.59 17.83
CA VAL A 132 -12.95 0.10 18.50
C VAL A 132 -12.55 -1.29 17.98
N ILE A 133 -13.52 -2.12 17.58
CA ILE A 133 -13.28 -3.51 17.15
C ILE A 133 -12.61 -3.58 15.76
N PRO A 134 -13.14 -2.94 14.69
CA PRO A 134 -12.44 -2.89 13.40
C PRO A 134 -11.06 -2.22 13.49
N ILE A 135 -10.94 -1.15 14.29
CA ILE A 135 -9.68 -0.45 14.49
C ILE A 135 -8.63 -1.35 15.15
N SER A 136 -9.01 -2.15 16.17
CA SER A 136 -8.08 -3.12 16.77
C SER A 136 -7.58 -4.14 15.74
N GLY A 137 -8.45 -4.56 14.81
CA GLY A 137 -8.09 -5.45 13.71
C GLY A 137 -7.01 -4.88 12.78
N VAL A 138 -7.10 -3.58 12.44
CA VAL A 138 -6.09 -2.88 11.63
C VAL A 138 -4.80 -2.68 12.42
N LEU A 139 -4.88 -2.18 13.65
CA LEU A 139 -3.72 -1.90 14.50
C LEU A 139 -2.94 -3.16 14.88
N SER A 140 -3.61 -4.31 15.02
CA SER A 140 -2.93 -5.59 15.23
C SER A 140 -1.98 -5.98 14.10
N GLY A 141 -2.18 -5.44 12.88
CA GLY A 141 -1.30 -5.65 11.75
C GLY A 141 0.02 -4.88 11.81
N LEU A 142 0.12 -3.86 12.66
CA LEU A 142 1.31 -3.01 12.76
C LEU A 142 2.54 -3.81 13.18
N VAL A 143 2.36 -4.79 14.06
CA VAL A 143 3.45 -5.66 14.52
C VAL A 143 3.96 -6.53 13.37
N ASP A 144 3.06 -7.11 12.57
CA ASP A 144 3.45 -7.92 11.41
C ASP A 144 4.23 -7.07 10.40
N PHE A 145 3.74 -5.86 10.12
CA PHE A 145 4.39 -4.90 9.24
C PHE A 145 5.78 -4.52 9.76
N ALA A 146 5.90 -4.21 11.07
CA ALA A 146 7.18 -3.84 11.66
C ALA A 146 8.21 -4.96 11.54
N ILE A 147 7.80 -6.21 11.79
CA ILE A 147 8.67 -7.38 11.64
C ILE A 147 9.09 -7.55 10.17
N ALA A 148 8.14 -7.47 9.23
CA ALA A 148 8.44 -7.55 7.80
C ALA A 148 9.31 -6.38 7.30
N PHE A 149 9.17 -5.20 7.89
CA PHE A 149 9.96 -4.02 7.57
C PHE A 149 11.41 -4.17 8.02
N VAL A 150 11.66 -4.79 9.19
CA VAL A 150 13.02 -5.13 9.62
C VAL A 150 13.67 -6.11 8.64
N VAL A 151 12.92 -7.09 8.12
CA VAL A 151 13.43 -8.02 7.09
C VAL A 151 13.78 -7.27 5.80
N LEU A 152 12.93 -6.37 5.33
CA LEU A 152 13.22 -5.52 4.18
C LEU A 152 14.48 -4.67 4.40
N ALA A 153 14.62 -4.05 5.58
CA ALA A 153 15.80 -3.26 5.92
C ALA A 153 17.07 -4.12 5.90
N GLY A 154 17.02 -5.35 6.43
CA GLY A 154 18.11 -6.32 6.35
C GLY A 154 18.45 -6.71 4.92
N MET A 155 17.45 -6.89 4.05
CA MET A 155 17.67 -7.12 2.62
C MET A 155 18.32 -5.92 1.93
N MET A 156 17.90 -4.69 2.24
CA MET A 156 18.53 -3.48 1.69
C MET A 156 20.01 -3.39 2.04
N LEU A 157 20.36 -3.73 3.29
CA LEU A 157 21.76 -3.81 3.73
C LEU A 157 22.54 -4.90 2.97
N TYR A 158 21.94 -6.08 2.80
CA TYR A 158 22.56 -7.20 2.07
C TYR A 158 22.83 -6.86 0.60
N TYR A 159 21.89 -6.20 -0.08
CA TYR A 159 22.03 -5.77 -1.47
C TYR A 159 22.80 -4.46 -1.64
N GLY A 160 23.25 -3.82 -0.55
CA GLY A 160 23.98 -2.55 -0.58
C GLY A 160 23.14 -1.35 -1.07
N ILE A 161 21.81 -1.43 -0.96
CA ILE A 161 20.89 -0.38 -1.44
C ILE A 161 20.67 0.63 -0.32
N ALA A 162 21.16 1.85 -0.52
CA ALA A 162 20.97 2.95 0.43
C ALA A 162 19.55 3.54 0.31
N PRO A 163 18.82 3.74 1.42
CA PRO A 163 17.51 4.38 1.39
C PRO A 163 17.60 5.81 0.82
N THR A 164 16.61 6.22 0.03
CA THR A 164 16.56 7.54 -0.62
C THR A 164 15.99 8.59 0.36
N ALA A 165 16.22 9.89 0.13
CA ALA A 165 15.59 10.96 0.91
C ALA A 165 14.05 10.88 0.90
N ALA A 166 13.48 10.25 -0.12
CA ALA A 166 12.05 9.95 -0.25
C ALA A 166 11.50 8.99 0.82
N VAL A 167 12.35 8.30 1.60
CA VAL A 167 11.96 7.44 2.73
C VAL A 167 11.11 8.19 3.77
N VAL A 168 11.27 9.52 3.87
CA VAL A 168 10.44 10.38 4.73
C VAL A 168 8.94 10.29 4.38
N TRP A 169 8.60 9.93 3.14
CA TRP A 169 7.21 9.73 2.70
C TRP A 169 6.64 8.34 3.01
N LEU A 170 7.47 7.36 3.42
CA LEU A 170 6.98 6.02 3.76
C LEU A 170 5.87 6.02 4.83
N PRO A 171 5.97 6.81 5.93
CA PRO A 171 4.88 6.90 6.90
C PRO A 171 3.58 7.42 6.29
N ALA A 172 3.65 8.33 5.31
CA ALA A 172 2.46 8.86 4.64
C ALA A 172 1.79 7.80 3.74
N PHE A 173 2.57 7.06 2.94
CA PHE A 173 2.04 5.94 2.16
C PHE A 173 1.50 4.81 3.04
N PHE A 174 2.16 4.55 4.18
CA PHE A 174 1.68 3.57 5.14
C PHE A 174 0.36 4.01 5.81
N LEU A 175 0.23 5.29 6.16
CA LEU A 175 -1.01 5.86 6.66
C LEU A 175 -2.14 5.71 5.64
N LEU A 176 -1.85 5.95 4.35
CA LEU A 176 -2.81 5.73 3.27
C LEU A 176 -3.28 4.28 3.20
N ALA A 177 -2.36 3.31 3.30
CA ALA A 177 -2.70 1.88 3.38
C ALA A 177 -3.59 1.57 4.60
N MET A 178 -3.27 2.15 5.76
CA MET A 178 -4.02 1.96 6.99
C MET A 178 -5.44 2.52 6.90
N VAL A 179 -5.60 3.73 6.36
CA VAL A 179 -6.91 4.37 6.16
C VAL A 179 -7.72 3.60 5.12
N THR A 180 -7.09 3.11 4.06
CA THR A 180 -7.74 2.29 3.04
C THR A 180 -8.22 0.96 3.63
N ALA A 181 -7.36 0.26 4.38
CA ALA A 181 -7.72 -0.98 5.05
C ALA A 181 -8.87 -0.77 6.04
N LEU A 182 -8.86 0.32 6.81
CA LEU A 182 -9.92 0.65 7.75
C LEU A 182 -11.22 1.03 7.03
N GLY A 183 -11.17 1.86 6.00
CA GLY A 183 -12.35 2.31 5.25
C GLY A 183 -13.13 1.14 4.64
N PHE A 184 -12.44 0.30 3.86
CA PHE A 184 -13.05 -0.91 3.29
C PHE A 184 -13.37 -1.95 4.37
N GLY A 185 -12.53 -2.06 5.40
CA GLY A 185 -12.73 -3.00 6.50
C GLY A 185 -13.95 -2.69 7.36
N LEU A 186 -14.28 -1.41 7.56
CA LEU A 186 -15.51 -0.99 8.25
C LEU A 186 -16.75 -1.40 7.44
N TRP A 187 -16.74 -1.15 6.14
CA TRP A 187 -17.85 -1.49 5.25
C TRP A 187 -18.06 -3.01 5.18
N LEU A 188 -16.99 -3.77 4.96
CA LEU A 188 -17.02 -5.23 4.93
C LEU A 188 -17.37 -5.83 6.28
N SER A 189 -16.95 -5.22 7.40
CA SER A 189 -17.32 -5.68 8.73
C SER A 189 -18.82 -5.57 8.97
N ALA A 190 -19.43 -4.44 8.61
CA ALA A 190 -20.88 -4.27 8.68
C ALA A 190 -21.62 -5.29 7.80
N LEU A 191 -21.09 -5.57 6.59
CA LEU A 191 -21.68 -6.55 5.68
C LEU A 191 -21.56 -7.98 6.21
N ASN A 192 -20.43 -8.35 6.80
CA ASN A 192 -20.16 -9.67 7.36
C ASN A 192 -21.06 -9.99 8.57
N VAL A 193 -21.41 -8.99 9.37
CA VAL A 193 -22.39 -9.15 10.46
C VAL A 193 -23.76 -9.53 9.92
N ARG A 194 -24.16 -8.96 8.76
CA ARG A 194 -25.45 -9.25 8.13
C ARG A 194 -25.44 -10.55 7.33
N TYR A 195 -24.33 -10.84 6.66
CA TYR A 195 -24.17 -12.00 5.77
C TYR A 195 -22.87 -12.73 6.08
N ARG A 196 -22.97 -13.94 6.65
CA ARG A 196 -21.79 -14.74 7.03
C ARG A 196 -20.96 -15.22 5.84
N ASP A 197 -21.56 -15.32 4.65
CA ASP A 197 -20.87 -15.73 3.41
C ASP A 197 -19.79 -14.74 2.99
N VAL A 198 -19.88 -13.50 3.45
CA VAL A 198 -18.88 -12.45 3.21
C VAL A 198 -17.51 -12.87 3.75
N ASN A 199 -17.47 -13.69 4.80
CA ASN A 199 -16.20 -14.19 5.35
C ASN A 199 -15.37 -14.97 4.31
N TYR A 200 -16.02 -15.72 3.43
CA TYR A 200 -15.35 -16.43 2.32
C TYR A 200 -15.08 -15.52 1.12
N LEU A 201 -15.93 -14.51 0.92
CA LEU A 201 -15.78 -13.54 -0.16
C LEU A 201 -14.58 -12.60 0.04
N ILE A 202 -14.30 -12.18 1.27
CA ILE A 202 -13.25 -11.18 1.56
C ILE A 202 -11.86 -11.66 1.05
N PRO A 203 -11.35 -12.86 1.39
CA PRO A 203 -10.06 -13.32 0.89
C PRO A 203 -9.99 -13.37 -0.64
N PHE A 204 -11.09 -13.78 -1.28
CA PHE A 204 -11.19 -13.82 -2.73
C PHE A 204 -11.11 -12.42 -3.37
N LEU A 205 -11.84 -11.44 -2.81
CA LEU A 205 -11.77 -10.05 -3.26
C LEU A 205 -10.37 -9.46 -3.07
N VAL A 206 -9.73 -9.73 -1.94
CA VAL A 206 -8.35 -9.32 -1.69
C VAL A 206 -7.41 -9.93 -2.75
N GLN A 207 -7.59 -11.20 -3.10
CA GLN A 207 -6.77 -11.84 -4.12
C GLN A 207 -6.95 -11.21 -5.50
N ILE A 208 -8.19 -10.93 -5.92
CA ILE A 208 -8.46 -10.19 -7.16
C ILE A 208 -7.80 -8.81 -7.12
N TRP A 209 -7.94 -8.10 -6.01
CA TRP A 209 -7.39 -6.76 -5.85
C TRP A 209 -5.85 -6.75 -5.87
N MET A 210 -5.20 -7.85 -5.45
CA MET A 210 -3.75 -8.02 -5.58
C MET A 210 -3.32 -7.99 -7.05
N TYR A 211 -4.10 -8.63 -7.94
CA TYR A 211 -3.79 -8.68 -9.36
C TYR A 211 -4.12 -7.37 -10.08
N VAL A 212 -5.15 -6.65 -9.64
CA VAL A 212 -5.50 -5.31 -10.16
C VAL A 212 -4.46 -4.27 -9.75
N THR A 213 -3.85 -4.43 -8.59
CA THR A 213 -2.76 -3.57 -8.11
C THR A 213 -1.45 -4.00 -8.79
N PRO A 214 -0.54 -3.09 -9.20
CA PRO A 214 0.69 -3.45 -9.90
C PRO A 214 1.76 -4.00 -8.94
N VAL A 215 1.38 -4.89 -8.02
CA VAL A 215 2.27 -5.54 -7.06
C VAL A 215 3.26 -6.44 -7.80
N ILE A 216 2.80 -7.18 -8.80
CA ILE A 216 3.56 -8.26 -9.42
C ILE A 216 4.37 -7.77 -10.64
N TYR A 217 3.79 -6.95 -11.50
CA TYR A 217 4.35 -6.64 -12.83
C TYR A 217 4.90 -5.21 -12.96
N GLY A 218 4.66 -4.33 -11.99
CA GLY A 218 5.04 -2.90 -12.08
C GLY A 218 4.20 -2.12 -13.10
N SER A 219 4.19 -0.78 -13.02
CA SER A 219 3.39 0.08 -13.90
C SER A 219 3.89 0.16 -15.33
N THR A 220 5.15 -0.19 -15.58
CA THR A 220 5.80 -0.06 -16.90
C THR A 220 5.23 -0.99 -17.95
N LEU A 221 4.69 -2.16 -17.54
CA LEU A 221 4.11 -3.14 -18.45
C LEU A 221 2.67 -2.81 -18.89
N ILE A 222 2.06 -1.75 -18.35
CA ILE A 222 0.63 -1.47 -18.54
C ILE A 222 0.44 -0.41 -19.64
N PRO A 223 -0.40 -0.69 -20.66
CA PRO A 223 -0.74 0.28 -21.70
C PRO A 223 -1.31 1.58 -21.12
N GLU A 224 -0.95 2.73 -21.70
CA GLU A 224 -1.30 4.06 -21.18
C GLU A 224 -2.81 4.23 -20.95
N ARG A 225 -3.63 3.66 -21.84
CA ARG A 225 -5.10 3.68 -21.79
C ARG A 225 -5.71 3.12 -20.50
N PHE A 226 -4.99 2.29 -19.75
CA PHE A 226 -5.50 1.69 -18.50
C PHE A 226 -4.88 2.28 -17.24
N ARG A 227 -3.87 3.18 -17.36
CA ARG A 227 -3.18 3.76 -16.19
C ARG A 227 -4.12 4.58 -15.28
N TRP A 228 -5.16 5.20 -15.83
CA TRP A 228 -6.15 5.95 -15.03
C TRP A 228 -6.92 5.03 -14.06
N LEU A 229 -7.21 3.78 -14.45
CA LEU A 229 -7.90 2.82 -13.60
C LEU A 229 -7.02 2.42 -12.40
N LEU A 230 -5.71 2.32 -12.63
CA LEU A 230 -4.72 2.07 -11.58
C LEU A 230 -4.55 3.28 -10.66
N ALA A 231 -4.60 4.50 -11.19
CA ALA A 231 -4.50 5.73 -10.42
C ALA A 231 -5.68 5.92 -9.45
N ILE A 232 -6.87 5.40 -9.77
CA ILE A 232 -8.03 5.40 -8.88
C ILE A 232 -7.84 4.43 -7.70
N ASN A 233 -7.10 3.34 -7.90
CA ASN A 233 -6.87 2.37 -6.85
C ASN A 233 -5.85 2.91 -5.82
N PRO A 234 -6.26 3.16 -4.57
CA PRO A 234 -5.38 3.75 -3.55
C PRO A 234 -4.16 2.87 -3.25
N MET A 235 -4.30 1.54 -3.37
CA MET A 235 -3.20 0.61 -3.14
C MET A 235 -2.13 0.66 -4.23
N THR A 236 -2.45 1.11 -5.44
CA THR A 236 -1.43 1.38 -6.48
C THR A 236 -0.50 2.48 -6.00
N GLY A 237 -1.04 3.59 -5.51
CA GLY A 237 -0.26 4.71 -4.99
C GLY A 237 0.61 4.31 -3.79
N VAL A 238 0.11 3.46 -2.89
CA VAL A 238 0.90 2.92 -1.79
C VAL A 238 2.06 2.05 -2.31
N VAL A 239 1.77 1.07 -3.16
CA VAL A 239 2.77 0.09 -3.61
C VAL A 239 3.86 0.76 -4.44
N GLU A 240 3.48 1.65 -5.36
CA GLU A 240 4.44 2.42 -6.15
C GLU A 240 5.17 3.46 -5.31
N GLY A 241 4.50 4.10 -4.37
CA GLY A 241 5.13 5.02 -3.41
C GLY A 241 6.22 4.36 -2.58
N PHE A 242 5.99 3.11 -2.12
CA PHE A 242 7.01 2.31 -1.42
C PHE A 242 8.19 1.98 -2.31
N ARG A 243 7.95 1.57 -3.57
CA ARG A 243 9.03 1.30 -4.54
C ARG A 243 9.84 2.56 -4.84
N TRP A 244 9.15 3.67 -5.11
CA TRP A 244 9.74 4.96 -5.38
C TRP A 244 10.62 5.42 -4.21
N ALA A 245 10.07 5.43 -3.00
CA ALA A 245 10.79 5.86 -1.80
C ALA A 245 12.05 5.04 -1.50
N LEU A 246 12.03 3.74 -1.81
CA LEU A 246 13.11 2.81 -1.47
C LEU A 246 14.13 2.60 -2.59
N LEU A 247 13.72 2.64 -3.87
CA LEU A 247 14.52 2.12 -4.99
C LEU A 247 14.89 3.16 -6.07
N GLU A 248 14.29 4.35 -6.08
CA GLU A 248 14.45 5.33 -7.17
C GLU A 248 15.90 5.76 -7.41
N LYS A 249 16.67 6.01 -6.35
CA LYS A 249 18.06 6.51 -6.48
C LYS A 249 19.02 5.48 -7.08
N GLU A 250 18.77 4.18 -6.90
CA GLU A 250 19.63 3.14 -7.48
C GLU A 250 19.41 3.01 -8.99
N ILE A 251 18.16 3.18 -9.45
CA ILE A 251 17.83 3.24 -10.88
C ILE A 251 18.58 4.43 -11.51
N ALA A 252 18.48 5.63 -10.92
CA ALA A 252 19.14 6.82 -11.44
C ALA A 252 20.68 6.75 -11.35
N ARG A 253 21.24 6.18 -10.27
CA ARG A 253 22.70 6.09 -10.07
C ARG A 253 23.35 5.07 -11.00
N ARG A 254 22.72 3.92 -11.25
CA ARG A 254 23.29 2.91 -12.17
C ARG A 254 23.13 3.26 -13.64
N ILE A 255 22.06 3.98 -14.03
CA ILE A 255 21.94 4.58 -15.36
C ILE A 255 23.17 5.45 -15.66
N ASN A 256 23.61 6.24 -14.67
CA ASN A 256 24.75 7.15 -14.81
C ASN A 256 26.15 6.50 -14.71
N HIS A 257 26.30 5.25 -14.28
CA HIS A 257 27.62 4.65 -13.98
C HIS A 257 27.93 3.33 -14.73
N HIS A 258 27.04 2.80 -15.56
CA HIS A 258 27.33 1.61 -16.38
C HIS A 258 28.07 1.97 -17.69
N PRO A 259 29.28 1.41 -17.96
CA PRO A 259 30.00 1.59 -19.22
C PRO A 259 29.22 1.10 -20.45
N SER A 260 28.35 0.10 -20.26
CA SER A 260 27.45 -0.40 -21.29
C SER A 260 26.31 0.56 -21.63
N ASN A 261 25.89 1.42 -20.69
CA ASN A 261 24.89 2.44 -20.96
C ASN A 261 25.53 3.60 -21.73
N VAL A 262 26.73 4.04 -21.36
CA VAL A 262 27.48 5.03 -22.16
C VAL A 262 27.70 4.52 -23.58
N ALA A 263 28.13 3.26 -23.77
CA ALA A 263 28.30 2.67 -25.11
C ALA A 263 26.97 2.43 -25.85
N ARG A 264 25.87 2.16 -25.15
CA ARG A 264 24.53 2.00 -25.75
C ARG A 264 23.93 3.36 -26.13
N TYR A 265 24.08 4.39 -25.30
CA TYR A 265 23.75 5.77 -25.63
C TYR A 265 24.63 6.32 -26.77
N THR A 266 25.92 6.00 -26.83
CA THR A 266 26.79 6.37 -27.97
C THR A 266 26.38 5.67 -29.27
N ASN A 267 26.11 4.35 -29.23
CA ASN A 267 25.66 3.63 -30.42
C ASN A 267 24.23 4.01 -30.85
N ASP A 268 23.33 4.30 -29.90
CA ASP A 268 21.97 4.74 -30.20
C ASP A 268 21.95 6.21 -30.67
N ASP A 269 22.83 7.09 -30.17
CA ASP A 269 23.04 8.44 -30.70
C ASP A 269 23.52 8.41 -32.16
N GLU A 270 24.52 7.57 -32.47
CA GLU A 270 25.00 7.40 -33.85
C GLU A 270 23.89 6.82 -34.76
N ARG A 271 23.13 5.83 -34.29
CA ARG A 271 22.01 5.23 -35.05
C ARG A 271 20.84 6.20 -35.24
N ILE A 272 20.43 6.95 -34.22
CA ILE A 272 19.37 7.96 -34.34
C ILE A 272 19.82 9.06 -35.30
N GLY A 273 21.10 9.44 -35.25
CA GLY A 273 21.71 10.35 -36.21
C GLY A 273 21.66 9.88 -37.65
N GLN A 274 22.12 8.66 -37.93
CA GLN A 274 22.07 8.07 -39.26
C GLN A 274 20.63 7.94 -39.77
N LEU A 275 19.70 7.45 -38.95
CA LEU A 275 18.30 7.27 -39.34
C LEU A 275 17.60 8.62 -39.59
N ARG A 276 18.01 9.69 -38.91
CA ARG A 276 17.54 11.06 -39.15
C ARG A 276 18.11 11.63 -40.46
N GLU A 277 19.38 11.40 -40.76
CA GLU A 277 20.00 11.78 -42.04
C GLU A 277 19.37 11.04 -43.23
N GLU A 278 18.92 9.80 -43.03
CA GLU A 278 18.10 9.04 -43.98
C GLU A 278 16.65 9.56 -44.12
N GLY A 279 16.25 10.61 -43.39
CA GLY A 279 14.94 11.24 -43.49
C GLY A 279 13.80 10.50 -42.78
N LYS A 280 14.09 9.54 -41.89
CA LYS A 280 13.06 8.77 -41.17
C LYS A 280 12.36 9.60 -40.09
N SER A 281 11.06 9.37 -39.93
CA SER A 281 10.24 10.05 -38.91
C SER A 281 10.61 9.60 -37.49
N ALA A 282 10.35 10.44 -36.49
CA ALA A 282 10.63 10.12 -35.08
C ALA A 282 9.90 8.85 -34.60
N GLU A 283 8.71 8.57 -35.13
CA GLU A 283 7.96 7.34 -34.87
C GLU A 283 8.68 6.10 -35.40
N MET A 284 9.23 6.20 -36.61
CA MET A 284 9.96 5.10 -37.24
C MET A 284 11.30 4.84 -36.55
N ILE A 285 11.97 5.90 -36.09
CA ILE A 285 13.20 5.81 -35.29
C ILE A 285 12.91 5.17 -33.94
N SER A 286 11.84 5.57 -33.25
CA SER A 286 11.37 4.96 -32.00
C SER A 286 11.08 3.47 -32.18
N PHE A 287 10.41 3.09 -33.27
CA PHE A 287 10.13 1.69 -33.61
C PHE A 287 11.40 0.85 -33.84
N ILE A 288 12.39 1.40 -34.56
CA ILE A 288 13.64 0.69 -34.90
C ILE A 288 14.59 0.55 -33.70
N THR A 289 14.64 1.57 -32.85
CA THR A 289 15.55 1.61 -31.68
C THR A 289 14.93 0.99 -30.42
N GLY A 290 13.60 0.83 -30.38
CA GLY A 290 12.87 0.38 -29.19
C GLY A 290 12.81 1.43 -28.08
N LEU A 291 13.26 2.67 -28.37
CA LEU A 291 13.21 3.80 -27.44
C LEU A 291 11.82 4.43 -27.43
N SER A 292 11.42 4.98 -26.28
CA SER A 292 10.20 5.80 -26.17
C SER A 292 10.27 6.99 -27.12
N GLN A 293 9.16 7.32 -27.78
CA GLN A 293 9.06 8.44 -28.72
C GLN A 293 9.46 9.78 -28.08
N SER A 294 9.21 9.96 -26.78
CA SER A 294 9.63 11.14 -26.03
C SER A 294 11.15 11.33 -25.99
N VAL A 295 11.90 10.23 -25.84
CA VAL A 295 13.37 10.23 -25.77
C VAL A 295 13.97 10.56 -27.14
N VAL A 296 13.39 10.01 -28.21
CA VAL A 296 13.82 10.30 -29.58
C VAL A 296 13.62 11.78 -29.93
N LEU A 297 12.49 12.37 -29.53
CA LEU A 297 12.19 13.79 -29.75
C LEU A 297 13.11 14.71 -28.95
N GLU A 298 13.38 14.36 -27.68
CA GLU A 298 14.31 15.11 -26.82
C GLU A 298 15.74 15.10 -27.41
N TYR A 299 16.22 13.96 -27.89
CA TYR A 299 17.51 13.86 -28.59
C TYR A 299 17.58 14.75 -29.84
N ILE A 300 16.55 14.69 -30.70
CA ILE A 300 16.47 15.50 -31.92
C ILE A 300 16.54 16.99 -31.57
N GLN A 301 15.84 17.41 -30.52
CA GLN A 301 15.78 18.81 -30.10
C GLN A 301 17.13 19.30 -29.54
N ILE A 302 17.75 18.52 -28.66
CA ILE A 302 19.09 18.81 -28.11
C ILE A 302 20.14 18.90 -29.22
N ARG A 303 20.06 18.04 -30.24
CA ARG A 303 20.99 18.07 -31.38
C ARG A 303 20.77 19.26 -32.31
N GLN A 304 19.52 19.71 -32.47
CA GLN A 304 19.22 20.95 -33.19
C GLN A 304 19.74 22.20 -32.46
N GLU A 305 19.72 22.20 -31.13
CA GLU A 305 20.30 23.27 -30.30
C GLU A 305 21.83 23.27 -30.31
N MET A 306 22.47 22.09 -30.47
CA MET A 306 23.93 21.96 -30.52
C MET A 306 24.56 22.18 -31.90
N GLN A 307 23.80 22.25 -33.00
CA GLN A 307 24.36 22.65 -34.30
C GLN A 307 24.55 24.18 -34.32
N PRO A 308 25.79 24.70 -34.41
CA PRO A 308 26.00 26.14 -34.54
C PRO A 308 25.37 26.63 -35.85
N GLN A 309 24.82 27.85 -35.83
CA GLN A 309 24.35 28.58 -37.01
C GLN A 309 25.50 28.94 -37.98
N THR A 310 26.26 27.96 -38.45
CA THR A 310 27.17 28.12 -39.59
C THR A 310 26.35 28.04 -40.87
N GLY A 311 25.76 29.17 -41.28
CA GLY A 311 25.05 29.26 -42.55
C GLY A 311 24.03 30.39 -42.68
N LYS A 312 24.31 31.58 -42.14
CA LYS A 312 23.60 32.82 -42.49
C LYS A 312 24.51 34.06 -42.44
N GLU A 313 25.70 33.96 -43.03
CA GLU A 313 26.44 35.13 -43.52
C GLU A 313 27.21 34.70 -44.78
N ALA A 314 26.55 34.83 -45.93
CA ALA A 314 27.13 35.02 -47.27
C ALA A 314 26.02 35.45 -48.22
#